data_AF-H9NEL5-F1
#
_entry.id   AF-H9NEL5-F1
#
_cell.length_a   1.000
_cell.length_b   1.000
_cell.length_c   1.000
_cell.angle_alpha   90.00
_cell.angle_beta   90.00
_cell.angle_gamma   90.00
#
_symmetry.space_group_name_H-M   'P 1'
#
loop_
_entity.id
_entity.type
_entity.pdbx_description
1 polymer ?
#
loop_
_entity_poly.entity_id
_entity_poly.type
_entity_poly.pdbx_seq_one_letter_code
_entity_poly.pdbx_strand_id
1 'polypeptide(L)'
;DPASNTAPLQPEQLRVFEALEEITGYLYISAWPDSLPNLSVFQNLRVIRGRVLHDGAYSLTLQGLGISWLGLRSLRELGSGLALIHRNSRLCFVHTVPWDQLFRNPHQALLHSANRPEDECAGEGLACYPLCAHGHCWGPGPTQCVNCSQFLRGQECVEECRVLQGLPREYVKDRFCLPCHPECQPQNGSVTCLGSEADQCVACAHYKDPPFCVARCPSGVKPDLSFMPIWKFADEGGTCQPCPINCTHS
;
A
#
# COMPACT_ATOMS: atom_id res chain seq x y z
N ASP A 1 -33.91 1.70 12.52
CA ASP A 1 -34.50 2.62 13.51
C ASP A 1 -35.96 2.85 13.14
N PRO A 2 -36.92 2.54 14.03
CA PRO A 2 -38.35 2.66 13.72
C PRO A 2 -38.81 4.11 13.47
N ALA A 3 -38.00 5.13 13.80
CA ALA A 3 -38.32 6.53 13.53
C ALA A 3 -37.86 7.01 12.12
N SER A 4 -36.81 6.42 11.56
CA SER A 4 -36.20 6.85 10.28
C SER A 4 -36.41 5.89 9.12
N ASN A 5 -37.09 4.75 9.33
CA ASN A 5 -37.30 3.68 8.35
C ASN A 5 -35.99 3.24 7.63
N THR A 6 -34.85 3.47 8.26
CA THR A 6 -33.54 3.16 7.68
C THR A 6 -33.15 1.73 8.07
N ALA A 7 -32.85 0.92 7.05
CA ALA A 7 -32.43 -0.46 7.22
C ALA A 7 -31.07 -0.55 7.93
N PRO A 8 -30.77 -1.67 8.61
CA PRO A 8 -29.45 -1.91 9.18
C PRO A 8 -28.36 -1.88 8.11
N LEU A 9 -27.27 -1.17 8.41
CA LEU A 9 -26.08 -1.13 7.55
C LEU A 9 -25.42 -2.51 7.53
N GLN A 10 -25.21 -3.06 6.34
CA GLN A 10 -24.52 -4.34 6.16
C GLN A 10 -23.00 -4.12 6.17
N PRO A 11 -22.20 -5.05 6.74
CA PRO A 11 -20.74 -4.91 6.81
C PRO A 11 -20.08 -4.69 5.45
N GLU A 12 -20.60 -5.30 4.39
CA GLU A 12 -20.07 -5.20 3.03
C GLU A 12 -20.22 -3.78 2.45
N GLN A 13 -21.21 -3.03 2.92
CA GLN A 13 -21.44 -1.65 2.48
C GLN A 13 -20.36 -0.71 3.01
N LEU A 14 -19.64 -1.07 4.09
CA LEU A 14 -18.54 -0.28 4.62
C LEU A 14 -17.35 -0.20 3.65
N ARG A 15 -17.22 -1.15 2.71
CA ARG A 15 -16.14 -1.17 1.71
C ARG A 15 -16.12 0.07 0.81
N VAL A 16 -17.20 0.85 0.77
CA VAL A 16 -17.24 2.17 0.11
C VAL A 16 -16.12 3.11 0.60
N PHE A 17 -15.63 2.92 1.83
CA PHE A 17 -14.56 3.73 2.41
C PHE A 17 -13.15 3.23 2.07
N GLU A 18 -12.98 2.14 1.32
CA GLU A 18 -11.66 1.65 0.93
C GLU A 18 -10.86 2.69 0.13
N ALA A 19 -11.53 3.56 -0.63
CA ALA A 19 -10.91 4.64 -1.39
C ALA A 19 -10.71 5.94 -0.58
N LEU A 20 -11.17 6.00 0.67
CA LEU A 20 -11.11 7.20 1.49
C LEU A 20 -9.68 7.45 1.97
N GLU A 21 -9.09 8.56 1.55
CA GLU A 21 -7.72 8.95 1.96
C GLU A 21 -7.68 10.09 2.99
N GLU A 22 -8.74 10.92 3.08
CA GLU A 22 -8.73 12.11 3.91
C GLU A 22 -10.10 12.38 4.54
N ILE A 23 -10.10 12.69 5.83
CA ILE A 23 -11.25 13.21 6.57
C ILE A 23 -10.92 14.62 7.05
N THR A 24 -11.73 15.61 6.68
CA THR A 24 -11.50 17.01 7.10
C THR A 24 -11.97 17.30 8.52
N GLY A 25 -12.99 16.58 8.98
CA GLY A 25 -13.54 16.67 10.34
C GLY A 25 -12.86 15.69 11.29
N TYR A 26 -13.68 14.87 11.95
CA TYR A 26 -13.27 13.83 12.88
C TYR A 26 -13.79 12.46 12.43
N LEU A 27 -13.21 11.39 12.98
CA LEU A 27 -13.71 10.02 12.86
C LEU A 27 -14.15 9.54 14.25
N TYR A 28 -15.42 9.18 14.38
CA TYR A 28 -16.00 8.65 15.61
C TYR A 28 -16.68 7.31 15.31
N ILE A 29 -16.28 6.26 16.02
CA ILE A 29 -16.83 4.90 15.86
C ILE A 29 -17.20 4.37 17.24
N SER A 30 -18.50 4.17 17.46
CA SER A 30 -19.06 3.60 18.69
C SER A 30 -19.77 2.26 18.50
N ALA A 31 -19.77 1.76 17.27
CA ALA A 31 -20.29 0.45 16.91
C ALA A 31 -19.53 -0.04 15.68
N TRP A 32 -19.15 -1.31 15.68
CA TRP A 32 -18.47 -1.95 14.57
C TRP A 32 -18.94 -3.40 14.46
N PRO A 33 -19.07 -3.98 13.24
CA PRO A 33 -19.46 -5.37 13.10
C PRO A 33 -18.47 -6.32 13.77
N ASP A 34 -18.96 -7.21 14.63
CA ASP A 34 -18.12 -8.20 15.34
C ASP A 34 -17.42 -9.19 14.40
N SER A 35 -17.93 -9.34 13.17
CA SER A 35 -17.29 -10.16 12.12
C SER A 35 -16.02 -9.53 11.55
N LEU A 36 -15.79 -8.23 11.78
CA LEU A 36 -14.61 -7.51 11.29
C LEU A 36 -13.60 -7.32 12.45
N PRO A 37 -12.38 -7.88 12.35
CA PRO A 37 -11.43 -7.86 13.46
C PRO A 37 -10.70 -6.53 13.63
N ASN A 38 -10.86 -5.58 12.71
CA ASN A 38 -10.12 -4.31 12.66
C ASN A 38 -10.85 -3.27 11.80
N LEU A 39 -10.23 -2.10 11.63
CA LEU A 39 -10.72 -0.98 10.82
C LEU A 39 -10.09 -0.91 9.41
N SER A 40 -9.69 -2.04 8.82
CA SER A 40 -9.07 -2.09 7.47
C SER A 40 -9.96 -1.54 6.35
N VAL A 41 -11.26 -1.35 6.62
CA VAL A 41 -12.13 -0.53 5.76
C VAL A 41 -11.52 0.85 5.49
N PHE A 42 -10.84 1.43 6.47
CA PHE A 42 -10.14 2.71 6.39
C PHE A 42 -8.62 2.55 6.18
N GLN A 43 -8.15 1.42 5.65
CA GLN A 43 -6.72 1.14 5.51
C GLN A 43 -5.95 2.15 4.64
N ASN A 44 -6.64 2.88 3.76
CA ASN A 44 -6.07 3.92 2.90
C ASN A 44 -6.23 5.34 3.46
N LEU A 45 -6.86 5.50 4.63
CA LEU A 45 -7.01 6.79 5.29
C LEU A 45 -5.62 7.29 5.72
N ARG A 46 -5.22 8.45 5.19
CA ARG A 46 -3.90 9.06 5.43
C ARG A 46 -3.95 10.18 6.46
N VAL A 47 -5.03 10.97 6.44
CA VAL A 47 -5.12 12.21 7.22
C VAL A 47 -6.51 12.37 7.83
N ILE A 48 -6.57 12.68 9.12
CA ILE A 48 -7.75 13.25 9.77
C ILE A 48 -7.38 14.67 10.20
N ARG A 49 -7.97 15.69 9.59
CA ARG A 49 -7.55 17.08 9.82
C ARG A 49 -8.02 17.66 11.15
N GLY A 50 -9.15 17.22 11.69
CA GLY A 50 -9.69 17.74 12.95
C GLY A 50 -10.12 19.21 12.87
N ARG A 51 -10.65 19.68 11.72
CA ARG A 51 -11.22 21.05 11.61
C ARG A 51 -12.53 21.19 12.40
N VAL A 52 -13.20 20.07 12.61
CA VAL A 52 -14.35 19.88 13.49
C VAL A 52 -13.99 18.72 14.41
N LEU A 53 -14.32 18.84 15.70
CA LEU A 53 -13.95 17.87 16.74
C LEU A 53 -15.21 17.31 17.41
N HIS A 54 -15.23 16.00 17.64
CA HIS A 54 -16.24 15.35 18.46
C HIS A 54 -16.13 15.83 19.91
N ASP A 55 -17.26 16.19 20.52
CA ASP A 55 -17.34 16.86 21.83
C ASP A 55 -16.41 18.08 21.98
N GLY A 56 -16.06 18.72 20.86
CA GLY A 56 -15.16 19.86 20.83
C GLY A 56 -13.68 19.53 21.10
N ALA A 57 -13.31 18.26 21.28
CA ALA A 57 -11.96 17.88 21.69
C ALA A 57 -11.31 16.79 20.84
N TYR A 58 -12.07 15.84 20.28
CA TYR A 58 -11.51 14.62 19.69
C TYR A 58 -11.59 14.62 18.16
N SER A 59 -10.47 14.32 17.51
CA SER A 59 -10.44 14.09 16.05
C SER A 59 -10.56 12.61 15.69
N LEU A 60 -10.20 11.72 16.62
CA LEU A 60 -10.39 10.28 16.50
C LEU A 60 -10.97 9.73 17.81
N THR A 61 -12.08 9.01 17.73
CA THR A 61 -12.69 8.33 18.87
C THR A 61 -13.13 6.93 18.50
N LEU A 62 -12.58 5.93 19.21
CA LEU A 62 -12.91 4.52 19.05
C LEU A 62 -13.34 3.97 20.41
N GLN A 63 -14.62 3.61 20.53
CA GLN A 63 -15.17 3.19 21.82
C GLN A 63 -16.11 1.99 21.73
N GLY A 64 -15.95 1.05 22.67
CA GLY A 64 -16.86 -0.09 22.79
C GLY A 64 -16.82 -1.06 21.61
N LEU A 65 -15.70 -1.13 20.89
CA LEU A 65 -15.55 -1.94 19.69
C LEU A 65 -15.00 -3.33 20.03
N GLY A 66 -15.49 -4.36 19.32
CA GLY A 66 -15.04 -5.75 19.44
C GLY A 66 -13.77 -6.10 18.63
N ILE A 67 -13.03 -5.10 18.15
CA ILE A 67 -11.85 -5.25 17.28
C ILE A 67 -10.61 -5.72 18.06
N SER A 68 -9.69 -6.39 17.37
CA SER A 68 -8.45 -6.94 17.91
C SER A 68 -7.21 -6.08 17.61
N TRP A 69 -7.23 -5.30 16.52
CA TRP A 69 -6.19 -4.32 16.18
C TRP A 69 -6.79 -3.18 15.35
N LEU A 70 -6.07 -2.06 15.19
CA LEU A 70 -6.59 -0.88 14.51
C LEU A 70 -6.66 -1.05 12.98
N GLY A 71 -5.56 -1.47 12.32
CA GLY A 71 -5.53 -1.67 10.87
C GLY A 71 -5.49 -0.39 10.02
N LEU A 72 -5.16 0.76 10.63
CA LEU A 72 -5.10 2.07 9.95
C LEU A 72 -3.72 2.35 9.33
N ARG A 73 -3.21 1.39 8.56
CA ARG A 73 -1.81 1.36 8.11
C ARG A 73 -1.32 2.57 7.31
N SER A 74 -2.21 3.29 6.62
CA SER A 74 -1.83 4.49 5.85
C SER A 74 -1.89 5.78 6.67
N LEU A 75 -2.42 5.74 7.89
CA LEU A 75 -2.64 6.94 8.70
C LEU A 75 -1.31 7.52 9.12
N ARG A 76 -1.07 8.78 8.73
CA ARG A 76 0.21 9.48 8.94
C ARG A 76 0.06 10.84 9.60
N GLU A 77 -1.17 11.30 9.81
CA GLU A 77 -1.44 12.62 10.40
C GLU A 77 -2.81 12.71 11.07
N LEU A 78 -2.80 13.24 12.30
CA LEU A 78 -3.95 13.82 13.00
C LEU A 78 -3.69 15.32 13.14
N GLY A 79 -4.30 16.14 12.28
CA GLY A 79 -3.97 17.56 12.14
C GLY A 79 -4.32 18.42 13.37
N SER A 80 -5.38 18.04 14.09
CA SER A 80 -5.82 18.68 15.34
C SER A 80 -6.62 17.68 16.18
N GLY A 81 -6.97 18.05 17.40
CA GLY A 81 -7.77 17.23 18.32
C GLY A 81 -7.02 16.07 18.96
N LEU A 82 -7.56 15.61 20.08
CA LEU A 82 -7.11 14.44 20.83
C LEU A 82 -7.55 13.15 20.15
N ALA A 83 -6.85 12.05 20.41
CA ALA A 83 -7.30 10.69 20.09
C ALA A 83 -7.82 10.01 21.35
N LEU A 84 -9.03 9.44 21.30
CA LEU A 84 -9.63 8.68 22.40
C LEU A 84 -9.89 7.23 21.97
N ILE A 85 -9.22 6.27 22.63
CA ILE A 85 -9.40 4.83 22.37
C ILE A 85 -9.72 4.14 23.69
N HIS A 86 -10.99 3.84 23.96
CA HIS A 86 -11.39 3.28 25.25
C HIS A 86 -12.45 2.19 25.18
N ARG A 87 -12.45 1.30 26.19
CA ARG A 87 -13.44 0.21 26.32
C ARG A 87 -13.47 -0.75 25.13
N ASN A 88 -12.33 -1.00 24.49
CA ASN A 88 -12.20 -2.00 23.43
C ASN A 88 -11.52 -3.24 24.02
N SER A 89 -12.31 -4.13 24.63
CA SER A 89 -11.82 -5.21 25.51
C SER A 89 -10.90 -6.24 24.83
N ARG A 90 -10.93 -6.33 23.50
CA ARG A 90 -10.09 -7.25 22.70
C ARG A 90 -8.94 -6.55 21.98
N LEU A 91 -8.86 -5.23 22.05
CA LEU A 91 -7.95 -4.43 21.23
C LEU A 91 -6.52 -4.48 21.78
N CYS A 92 -5.61 -5.03 20.98
CA CYS A 92 -4.16 -4.96 21.14
C CYS A 92 -3.56 -3.89 20.19
N PHE A 93 -2.23 -3.72 20.20
CA PHE A 93 -1.47 -2.85 19.28
C PHE A 93 -1.74 -1.35 19.41
N VAL A 94 -2.32 -0.89 20.54
CA VAL A 94 -2.50 0.54 20.77
C VAL A 94 -1.16 1.22 21.03
N HIS A 95 -0.28 0.57 21.79
CA HIS A 95 1.02 1.11 22.23
C HIS A 95 2.10 0.98 21.15
N THR A 96 1.90 0.10 20.16
CA THR A 96 2.82 -0.09 19.03
C THR A 96 2.69 1.00 17.97
N VAL A 97 1.65 1.83 18.03
CA VAL A 97 1.48 2.95 17.11
C VAL A 97 2.27 4.16 17.63
N PRO A 98 3.12 4.80 16.82
CA PRO A 98 3.90 5.96 17.24
C PRO A 98 3.05 7.24 17.17
N TRP A 99 2.10 7.38 18.10
CA TRP A 99 1.12 8.48 18.13
C TRP A 99 1.74 9.88 18.07
N ASP A 100 2.88 10.08 18.74
CA ASP A 100 3.61 11.35 18.75
C ASP A 100 4.04 11.80 17.34
N GLN A 101 4.23 10.86 16.41
CA GLN A 101 4.58 11.16 15.02
C GLN A 101 3.35 11.54 14.16
N LEU A 102 2.15 11.17 14.62
CA LEU A 102 0.88 11.49 13.96
C LEU A 102 0.39 12.90 14.32
N PHE A 103 0.67 13.35 15.53
CA PHE A 103 0.25 14.65 16.03
C PHE A 103 1.04 15.81 15.38
N ARG A 104 0.39 16.96 15.23
CA ARG A 104 0.95 18.17 14.61
C ARG A 104 1.12 19.32 15.59
N ASN A 105 0.52 19.25 16.77
CA ASN A 105 0.65 20.29 17.79
C ASN A 105 0.82 19.68 19.20
N PRO A 106 1.45 20.40 20.15
CA PRO A 106 1.83 19.86 21.47
C PRO A 106 0.65 19.66 22.43
N HIS A 107 -0.55 20.14 22.09
CA HIS A 107 -1.75 19.94 22.91
C HIS A 107 -2.49 18.65 22.56
N GLN A 108 -2.03 17.91 21.56
CA GLN A 108 -2.59 16.61 21.20
C GLN A 108 -2.01 15.51 22.08
N ALA A 109 -2.86 14.53 22.40
CA ALA A 109 -2.46 13.35 23.14
C ALA A 109 -3.39 12.17 22.80
N LEU A 110 -2.88 10.96 23.03
CA LEU A 110 -3.70 9.76 23.08
C LEU A 110 -4.24 9.57 24.50
N LEU A 111 -5.55 9.60 24.64
CA LEU A 111 -6.26 9.12 25.83
C LEU A 111 -6.72 7.69 25.57
N HIS A 112 -6.25 6.74 26.38
CA HIS A 112 -6.60 5.34 26.23
C HIS A 112 -6.80 4.66 27.59
N SER A 113 -7.84 3.84 27.71
CA SER A 113 -8.17 3.12 28.94
C SER A 113 -9.14 1.98 28.66
N ALA A 114 -9.19 0.96 29.54
CA ALA A 114 -10.09 -0.19 29.40
C ALA A 114 -10.02 -0.89 28.03
N ASN A 115 -8.84 -0.87 27.39
CA ASN A 115 -8.51 -1.76 26.29
C ASN A 115 -7.84 -3.03 26.85
N ARG A 116 -7.49 -3.99 25.99
CA ARG A 116 -6.81 -5.19 26.45
C ARG A 116 -5.42 -4.84 27.04
N PRO A 117 -5.03 -5.42 28.19
CA PRO A 117 -3.69 -5.21 28.76
C PRO A 117 -2.58 -5.68 27.81
N GLU A 118 -1.50 -4.90 27.72
CA GLU A 118 -0.39 -5.15 26.78
C GLU A 118 0.36 -6.46 27.10
N ASP A 119 0.50 -6.81 28.37
CA ASP A 119 1.11 -8.05 28.83
C ASP A 119 0.31 -9.29 28.43
N GLU A 120 -1.02 -9.21 28.43
CA GLU A 120 -1.87 -10.27 27.88
C GLU A 120 -1.71 -10.40 26.36
N CYS A 121 -1.64 -9.27 25.64
CA CYS A 121 -1.39 -9.28 24.19
C CYS A 121 -0.05 -9.94 23.86
N ALA A 122 1.03 -9.55 24.57
CA ALA A 122 2.35 -10.13 24.41
C ALA A 122 2.38 -11.63 24.79
N GLY A 123 1.67 -12.03 25.84
CA GLY A 123 1.56 -13.42 26.28
C GLY A 123 0.90 -14.35 25.24
N GLU A 124 0.02 -13.82 24.40
CA GLU A 124 -0.58 -14.54 23.27
C GLU A 124 0.23 -14.44 21.97
N GLY A 125 1.42 -13.81 22.00
CA GLY A 125 2.26 -13.61 20.83
C GLY A 125 1.73 -12.56 19.86
N LEU A 126 0.82 -11.69 20.29
CA LEU A 126 0.32 -10.56 19.51
C LEU A 126 1.32 -9.40 19.59
N ALA A 127 2.35 -9.48 18.74
CA ALA A 127 3.39 -8.47 18.62
C ALA A 127 3.57 -8.02 17.16
N CYS A 128 4.26 -6.90 16.96
CA CYS A 128 4.57 -6.44 15.61
C CYS A 128 5.44 -7.44 14.86
N TYR A 129 5.28 -7.47 13.53
CA TYR A 129 6.08 -8.32 12.67
C TYR A 129 7.59 -7.98 12.80
N PRO A 130 8.51 -8.95 12.76
CA PRO A 130 9.94 -8.70 12.99
C PRO A 130 10.59 -7.67 12.05
N LEU A 131 10.02 -7.48 10.86
CA LEU A 131 10.49 -6.46 9.90
C LEU A 131 9.87 -5.08 10.11
N CYS A 132 9.02 -4.88 11.12
CA CYS A 132 8.54 -3.56 11.48
C CYS A 132 9.64 -2.77 12.21
N ALA A 133 10.09 -1.66 11.62
CA ALA A 133 11.09 -0.81 12.22
C ALA A 133 10.62 -0.28 13.59
N HIS A 134 11.52 -0.33 14.58
CA HIS A 134 11.28 0.10 15.96
C HIS A 134 10.11 -0.61 16.67
N GLY A 135 9.62 -1.74 16.13
CA GLY A 135 8.44 -2.41 16.68
C GLY A 135 7.16 -1.60 16.51
N HIS A 136 7.10 -0.70 15.50
CA HIS A 136 5.92 0.12 15.25
C HIS A 136 5.00 -0.50 14.21
N CYS A 137 3.74 -0.77 14.58
CA CYS A 137 2.74 -1.34 13.69
C CYS A 137 1.30 -1.03 14.11
N TRP A 138 0.38 -1.24 13.17
CA TRP A 138 -1.08 -1.06 13.31
C TRP A 138 -1.83 -2.37 13.60
N GLY A 139 -1.11 -3.48 13.72
CA GLY A 139 -1.65 -4.82 13.85
C GLY A 139 -0.63 -5.90 13.45
N PRO A 140 -1.07 -7.16 13.34
CA PRO A 140 -0.20 -8.27 13.02
C PRO A 140 0.21 -8.30 11.54
N GLY A 141 1.39 -8.86 11.30
CA GLY A 141 1.88 -9.18 9.96
C GLY A 141 2.63 -8.06 9.23
N PRO A 142 3.29 -8.40 8.11
CA PRO A 142 4.21 -7.51 7.40
C PRO A 142 3.56 -6.32 6.69
N THR A 143 2.22 -6.32 6.57
CA THR A 143 1.46 -5.25 5.91
C THR A 143 1.00 -4.14 6.86
N GLN A 144 1.25 -4.31 8.16
CA GLN A 144 0.80 -3.39 9.21
C GLN A 144 1.93 -2.57 9.81
N CYS A 145 3.17 -2.77 9.38
CA CYS A 145 4.29 -1.98 9.86
C CYS A 145 4.11 -0.50 9.49
N VAL A 146 4.49 0.41 10.40
CA VAL A 146 4.55 1.84 10.09
C VAL A 146 5.68 2.13 9.09
N ASN A 147 6.84 1.52 9.33
CA ASN A 147 8.00 1.54 8.44
C ASN A 147 8.64 0.15 8.43
N CYS A 148 9.23 -0.25 7.30
CA CYS A 148 9.99 -1.49 7.21
C CYS A 148 11.44 -1.28 7.67
N SER A 149 12.00 -2.25 8.38
CA SER A 149 13.42 -2.28 8.75
C SER A 149 14.33 -2.54 7.54
N GLN A 150 13.86 -3.38 6.61
CA GLN A 150 14.52 -3.75 5.36
C GLN A 150 13.83 -3.10 4.16
N PHE A 151 13.19 -3.90 3.30
CA PHE A 151 12.56 -3.44 2.06
C PHE A 151 11.04 -3.50 2.15
N LEU A 152 10.39 -2.75 1.26
CA LEU A 152 8.95 -2.72 1.08
C LEU A 152 8.59 -3.19 -0.34
N ARG A 153 7.85 -4.30 -0.45
CA ARG A 153 7.28 -4.79 -1.70
C ARG A 153 5.80 -4.46 -1.72
N GLY A 154 5.41 -3.47 -2.54
CA GLY A 154 4.04 -2.97 -2.55
C GLY A 154 3.66 -2.37 -1.18
N GLN A 155 3.01 -3.17 -0.35
CA GLN A 155 2.60 -2.78 1.00
C GLN A 155 3.05 -3.79 2.08
N GLU A 156 3.97 -4.69 1.74
CA GLU A 156 4.47 -5.74 2.62
C GLU A 156 5.97 -5.56 2.89
N CYS A 157 6.36 -5.57 4.17
CA CYS A 157 7.78 -5.58 4.54
C CYS A 157 8.41 -6.94 4.25
N VAL A 158 9.56 -6.94 3.57
CA VAL A 158 10.24 -8.16 3.10
C VAL A 158 11.73 -8.07 3.37
N GLU A 159 12.36 -9.23 3.61
CA GLU A 159 13.80 -9.31 3.92
C GLU A 159 14.65 -8.93 2.71
N GLU A 160 14.25 -9.40 1.53
CA GLU A 160 15.00 -9.20 0.28
C GLU A 160 14.07 -8.91 -0.90
N CYS A 161 14.55 -8.06 -1.82
CA CYS A 161 13.95 -7.88 -3.15
C CYS A 161 14.44 -8.97 -4.12
N ARG A 162 13.64 -9.28 -5.14
CA ARG A 162 13.89 -10.32 -6.16
C ARG A 162 14.87 -9.84 -7.24
N VAL A 163 16.04 -9.37 -6.81
CA VAL A 163 17.05 -8.76 -7.68
C VAL A 163 17.81 -9.82 -8.48
N LEU A 164 18.37 -10.81 -7.80
CA LEU A 164 19.19 -11.88 -8.41
C LEU A 164 18.41 -13.17 -8.66
N GLN A 165 17.30 -13.36 -7.95
CA GLN A 165 16.48 -14.56 -7.98
C GLN A 165 15.02 -14.24 -7.66
N GLY A 166 14.11 -15.14 -8.06
CA GLY A 166 12.66 -14.97 -7.89
C GLY A 166 11.98 -14.30 -9.07
N LEU A 167 10.65 -14.38 -9.09
CA LEU A 167 9.79 -13.79 -10.12
C LEU A 167 8.58 -13.09 -9.46
N PRO A 168 8.11 -11.94 -9.98
CA PRO A 168 8.76 -11.15 -11.02
C PRO A 168 10.12 -10.63 -10.55
N ARG A 169 11.01 -10.31 -11.50
CA ARG A 169 12.30 -9.68 -11.20
C ARG A 169 12.09 -8.24 -10.77
N GLU A 170 12.89 -7.81 -9.81
CA GLU A 170 12.78 -6.51 -9.16
C GLU A 170 14.12 -5.77 -9.20
N TYR A 171 14.06 -4.45 -9.08
CA TYR A 171 15.19 -3.61 -8.71
C TYR A 171 14.85 -2.84 -7.42
N VAL A 172 15.87 -2.29 -6.79
CA VAL A 172 15.73 -1.51 -5.56
C VAL A 172 15.84 -0.03 -5.90
N LYS A 173 14.85 0.75 -5.45
CA LYS A 173 14.94 2.21 -5.41
C LYS A 173 14.63 2.67 -4.00
N ASP A 174 15.60 3.34 -3.38
CA ASP A 174 15.60 3.68 -1.95
C ASP A 174 15.50 2.41 -1.08
N ARG A 175 14.27 2.00 -0.70
CA ARG A 175 13.98 0.72 -0.01
C ARG A 175 12.79 -0.02 -0.60
N PHE A 176 12.33 0.40 -1.78
CA PHE A 176 11.18 -0.21 -2.44
C PHE A 176 11.66 -1.27 -3.42
N CYS A 177 11.04 -2.45 -3.34
CA CYS A 177 11.16 -3.47 -4.37
C CYS A 177 10.20 -3.11 -5.51
N LEU A 178 10.75 -2.67 -6.63
CA LEU A 178 9.96 -2.26 -7.79
C LEU A 178 10.15 -3.28 -8.92
N PRO A 179 9.08 -3.64 -9.65
CA PRO A 179 9.18 -4.62 -10.71
C PRO A 179 9.98 -4.07 -11.89
N CYS A 180 10.79 -4.94 -12.50
CA CYS A 180 11.34 -4.72 -13.84
C CYS A 180 10.22 -4.69 -14.88
N HIS A 181 10.50 -4.10 -16.04
CA HIS A 181 9.60 -4.18 -17.18
C HIS A 181 9.34 -5.66 -17.58
N PRO A 182 8.11 -6.05 -17.99
CA PRO A 182 7.82 -7.43 -18.39
C PRO A 182 8.68 -7.96 -19.55
N GLU A 183 9.19 -7.06 -20.40
CA GLU A 183 10.10 -7.39 -21.51
C GLU A 183 11.57 -7.54 -21.09
N CYS A 184 11.91 -7.41 -19.80
CA CYS A 184 13.26 -7.68 -19.33
C CYS A 184 13.47 -9.19 -19.14
N GLN A 185 14.47 -9.75 -19.81
CA GLN A 185 14.82 -11.16 -19.67
C GLN A 185 15.49 -11.44 -18.31
N PRO A 186 14.98 -12.36 -17.48
CA PRO A 186 15.59 -12.71 -16.20
C PRO A 186 17.05 -13.16 -16.36
N GLN A 187 17.96 -12.53 -15.61
CA GLN A 187 19.39 -12.83 -15.62
C GLN A 187 19.77 -13.70 -14.40
N ASN A 188 20.12 -14.96 -14.60
CA ASN A 188 20.47 -15.86 -13.48
C ASN A 188 21.81 -15.43 -12.84
N GLY A 189 21.80 -15.19 -11.53
CA GLY A 189 23.00 -14.77 -10.79
C GLY A 189 23.43 -13.32 -11.03
N SER A 190 22.64 -12.52 -11.76
CA SER A 190 22.89 -11.10 -12.03
C SER A 190 21.61 -10.28 -11.95
N VAL A 191 21.76 -8.96 -11.98
CA VAL A 191 20.65 -7.99 -12.04
C VAL A 191 19.93 -8.11 -13.39
N THR A 192 18.60 -7.95 -13.39
CA THR A 192 17.77 -8.06 -14.61
C THR A 192 17.44 -6.71 -15.24
N CYS A 193 17.29 -5.67 -14.42
CA CYS A 193 17.00 -4.32 -14.86
C CYS A 193 17.65 -3.29 -13.93
N LEU A 194 17.80 -2.07 -14.43
CA LEU A 194 18.22 -0.90 -13.65
C LEU A 194 17.04 0.00 -13.28
N GLY A 195 15.85 -0.28 -13.82
CA GLY A 195 14.60 0.33 -13.43
C GLY A 195 13.37 -0.28 -14.12
N SER A 196 12.22 0.38 -14.00
CA SER A 196 10.92 -0.16 -14.44
C SER A 196 10.65 -0.04 -15.93
N GLU A 197 11.41 0.79 -16.64
CA GLU A 197 11.17 1.09 -18.05
C GLU A 197 11.82 0.05 -18.99
N ALA A 198 11.26 -0.09 -20.19
CA ALA A 198 11.68 -1.10 -21.16
C ALA A 198 13.09 -0.87 -21.75
N ASP A 199 13.62 0.34 -21.67
CA ASP A 199 15.00 0.70 -22.05
C ASP A 199 16.02 0.45 -20.92
N GLN A 200 15.55 0.13 -19.72
CA GLN A 200 16.38 -0.11 -18.53
C GLN A 200 16.61 -1.60 -18.26
N CYS A 201 16.21 -2.48 -19.18
CA CYS A 201 16.52 -3.89 -19.12
C CYS A 201 17.99 -4.16 -19.43
N VAL A 202 18.60 -5.13 -18.76
CA VAL A 202 19.95 -5.62 -19.12
C VAL A 202 19.92 -6.37 -20.45
N ALA A 203 18.88 -7.18 -20.67
CA ALA A 203 18.61 -7.87 -21.92
C ALA A 203 17.10 -7.99 -22.17
N CYS A 204 16.70 -8.00 -23.45
CA CYS A 204 15.29 -8.10 -23.84
C CYS A 204 14.84 -9.57 -23.88
N ALA A 205 13.63 -9.85 -23.40
CA ALA A 205 13.03 -11.18 -23.44
C ALA A 205 12.62 -11.60 -24.85
N HIS A 206 12.15 -10.65 -25.67
CA HIS A 206 11.70 -10.89 -27.04
C HIS A 206 12.55 -10.13 -28.07
N TYR A 207 12.20 -8.87 -28.37
CA TYR A 207 12.87 -8.07 -29.40
C TYR A 207 13.36 -6.73 -28.83
N LYS A 208 14.27 -6.08 -29.55
CA LYS A 208 14.78 -4.74 -29.23
C LYS A 208 14.42 -3.77 -30.34
N ASP A 209 13.59 -2.77 -30.05
CA ASP A 209 13.42 -1.60 -30.89
C ASP A 209 14.15 -0.41 -30.26
N PRO A 210 15.42 -0.13 -30.66
CA PRO A 210 16.30 0.75 -29.90
C PRO A 210 15.65 2.11 -29.55
N PRO A 211 15.69 2.53 -28.27
CA PRO A 211 16.40 1.90 -27.15
C PRO A 211 15.62 0.81 -26.37
N PHE A 212 14.35 0.54 -26.68
CA PHE A 212 13.42 -0.20 -25.82
C PHE A 212 13.36 -1.71 -26.13
N CYS A 213 13.10 -2.52 -25.10
CA CYS A 213 12.66 -3.90 -25.26
C CYS A 213 11.16 -3.97 -25.57
N VAL A 214 10.78 -4.76 -26.58
CA VAL A 214 9.40 -4.85 -27.07
C VAL A 214 8.98 -6.30 -27.30
N ALA A 215 7.72 -6.61 -27.02
CA ALA A 215 7.15 -7.94 -27.26
C ALA A 215 7.12 -8.32 -28.74
N ARG A 216 6.96 -7.32 -29.62
CA ARG A 216 6.89 -7.44 -31.08
C ARG A 216 7.44 -6.17 -31.72
N CYS A 217 8.11 -6.29 -32.88
CA CYS A 217 8.53 -5.10 -33.60
C CYS A 217 7.31 -4.31 -34.16
N PRO A 218 7.40 -2.97 -34.23
CA PRO A 218 6.31 -2.13 -34.74
C PRO A 218 5.88 -2.51 -36.16
N SER A 219 4.60 -2.77 -36.34
CA SER A 219 4.03 -3.19 -37.63
C SER A 219 2.72 -2.46 -37.88
N GLY A 220 2.77 -1.41 -38.72
CA GLY A 220 1.61 -0.59 -39.06
C GLY A 220 1.25 0.45 -38.00
N VAL A 221 2.18 0.77 -37.10
CA VAL A 221 1.97 1.76 -36.04
C VAL A 221 2.05 3.16 -36.64
N LYS A 222 1.01 3.99 -36.45
CA LYS A 222 1.00 5.40 -36.85
C LYS A 222 1.35 6.27 -35.63
N PRO A 223 2.50 6.97 -35.60
CA PRO A 223 2.85 7.86 -34.50
C PRO A 223 1.87 9.02 -34.35
N ASP A 224 1.32 9.51 -35.47
CA ASP A 224 0.27 10.51 -35.56
C ASP A 224 -0.49 10.33 -36.90
N LEU A 225 -1.68 10.92 -37.01
CA LEU A 225 -2.57 10.87 -38.18
C LEU A 225 -1.89 11.35 -39.47
N SER A 226 -0.88 12.21 -39.35
CA SER A 226 -0.13 12.79 -40.46
C SER A 226 1.08 11.96 -40.93
N PHE A 227 1.48 10.92 -40.19
CA PHE A 227 2.69 10.15 -40.47
C PHE A 227 2.40 8.82 -41.19
N MET A 228 3.36 8.41 -42.03
CA MET A 228 3.34 7.08 -42.63
C MET A 228 3.47 6.01 -41.54
N PRO A 229 2.75 4.87 -41.65
CA PRO A 229 2.86 3.79 -40.69
C PRO A 229 4.29 3.25 -40.63
N ILE A 230 4.78 3.01 -39.42
CA ILE A 230 6.08 2.39 -39.19
C ILE A 230 5.93 0.87 -39.32
N TRP A 231 6.77 0.29 -40.17
CA TRP A 231 6.90 -1.15 -40.37
C TRP A 231 8.35 -1.56 -40.13
N LYS A 232 8.55 -2.42 -39.15
CA LYS A 232 9.83 -3.01 -38.79
C LYS A 232 9.69 -4.52 -38.77
N PHE A 233 10.81 -5.22 -38.94
CA PHE A 233 10.92 -6.67 -38.78
C PHE A 233 12.10 -6.98 -37.85
N ALA A 234 12.10 -8.15 -37.22
CA ALA A 234 13.22 -8.58 -36.39
C ALA A 234 14.32 -9.20 -37.26
N ASP A 235 15.57 -8.80 -37.05
CA ASP A 235 16.72 -9.51 -37.60
C ASP A 235 17.05 -10.79 -36.80
N GLU A 236 18.08 -11.54 -37.23
CA GLU A 236 18.52 -12.77 -36.55
C GLU A 236 18.96 -12.54 -35.10
N GLY A 237 19.37 -11.31 -34.76
CA GLY A 237 19.73 -10.90 -33.41
C GLY A 237 18.55 -10.37 -32.58
N GLY A 238 17.32 -10.43 -33.11
CA GLY A 238 16.11 -9.93 -32.45
C GLY A 238 16.01 -8.41 -32.39
N THR A 239 16.79 -7.67 -33.18
CA THR A 239 16.70 -6.21 -33.25
C THR A 239 15.74 -5.79 -34.37
N CYS A 240 14.88 -4.82 -34.09
CA CYS A 240 13.87 -4.34 -35.01
C CYS A 240 14.49 -3.40 -36.06
N GLN A 241 14.49 -3.84 -37.32
CA GLN A 241 14.99 -3.09 -38.48
C GLN A 241 13.84 -2.55 -39.32
N PRO A 242 13.97 -1.35 -39.93
CA PRO A 242 12.94 -0.82 -40.82
C PRO A 242 12.76 -1.68 -42.06
N CYS A 243 11.52 -1.90 -42.47
CA CYS A 243 11.24 -2.58 -43.72
C CYS A 243 11.38 -1.64 -44.92
N PRO A 244 11.87 -2.13 -46.09
CA PRO A 244 11.86 -1.35 -47.33
C PRO A 244 10.44 -1.00 -47.82
N ILE A 245 9.45 -1.83 -47.49
CA ILE A 245 8.02 -1.69 -47.83
C ILE A 245 7.15 -2.13 -46.64
N ASN A 246 5.82 -2.06 -46.77
CA ASN A 246 4.89 -2.61 -45.77
C ASN A 246 5.16 -4.12 -45.55
N CYS A 247 5.44 -4.52 -44.32
CA CYS A 247 5.75 -5.90 -43.94
C CYS A 247 4.93 -6.31 -42.71
N THR A 248 4.11 -7.36 -42.79
CA THR A 248 3.42 -7.90 -41.62
C THR A 248 4.23 -9.06 -41.04
N HIS A 249 4.47 -9.07 -39.73
CA HIS A 249 5.01 -10.25 -39.05
C HIS A 249 4.03 -11.41 -39.18
N SER A 250 4.43 -12.48 -39.87
CA SER A 250 3.81 -13.81 -39.81
C SER A 250 4.45 -14.64 -38.70
#